data_AF-A0A8H6F4N0-F1
#
_entry.id   AF-A0A8H6F4N0-F1
#
_cell.length_a   1.000
_cell.length_b   1.000
_cell.length_c   1.000
_cell.angle_alpha   90.00
_cell.angle_beta   90.00
_cell.angle_gamma   90.00
#
_symmetry.space_group_name_H-M   'P 1'
#
loop_
_entity.id
_entity.type
_entity.pdbx_description
1 polymer ?
#
loop_
_entity_poly.entity_id
_entity_poly.type
_entity_poly.pdbx_seq_one_letter_code
_entity_poly.pdbx_strand_id
1 'polypeptide(L)'
;MNYSTENKLTLRHENVELEDNEGHKISLNIIDTPNFANSINCDDDFKIIVDFIRHQFDEVLLEESRVKRNPRFKDGRIHVLIYMINPTGHGLSDIDVKFLQHVNNLVNIIPIISKADSLTPKELKLNKELILEDLNNYGINFYKFNEYDYEQDYIDEEIIEYNKYLNSLIPFAIIGANEYRSNPNGSEDEDDILKLRILNKDFKPIDIDNAEINDFTILKNVLLVTHLNEFKDITHDSIYENYRTEALSGKQFQYVNKDSAKQEISESDYLMKEEQIKLEEERLRKFEERVHQDLINKRKELLERENELKEIEKRLLAEGLKFDENGDVVKVHEEESSENEVKVI
;
A
#
# COMPACT_ATOMS: atom_id res chain seq x y z
N MET A 1 -13.81 -25.77 -41.72
CA MET A 1 -13.01 -25.70 -40.48
C MET A 1 -13.24 -24.32 -39.91
N ASN A 2 -14.16 -24.21 -38.97
CA ASN A 2 -14.41 -22.97 -38.24
C ASN A 2 -13.33 -22.89 -37.16
N TYR A 3 -12.32 -22.06 -37.39
CA TYR A 3 -11.42 -21.68 -36.30
C TYR A 3 -12.27 -20.95 -35.27
N SER A 4 -12.22 -21.48 -34.06
CA SER A 4 -13.02 -21.12 -32.90
C SER A 4 -13.02 -19.62 -32.67
N THR A 5 -14.18 -19.10 -32.29
CA THR A 5 -14.33 -17.82 -31.61
C THR A 5 -13.26 -17.70 -30.53
N GLU A 6 -12.29 -16.81 -30.73
CA GLU A 6 -11.37 -16.39 -29.67
C GLU A 6 -12.24 -15.84 -28.54
N ASN A 7 -12.32 -16.60 -27.44
CA ASN A 7 -13.03 -16.13 -26.25
C ASN A 7 -12.21 -14.96 -25.71
N LYS A 8 -12.66 -13.74 -25.99
CA LYS A 8 -12.05 -12.51 -25.50
C LYS A 8 -12.01 -12.50 -23.97
N LEU A 9 -10.98 -11.87 -23.40
CA LEU A 9 -10.90 -11.60 -21.97
C LEU A 9 -12.16 -10.86 -21.52
N THR A 10 -12.81 -11.35 -20.46
CA THR A 10 -13.96 -10.69 -19.85
C THR A 10 -13.70 -10.50 -18.36
N LEU A 11 -14.03 -9.33 -17.81
CA LEU A 11 -13.99 -9.08 -16.38
C LEU A 11 -15.31 -9.51 -15.74
N ARG A 12 -15.26 -10.35 -14.70
CA ARG A 12 -16.44 -10.79 -13.94
C ARG A 12 -16.37 -10.19 -12.55
N HIS A 13 -17.46 -9.57 -12.11
CA HIS A 13 -17.57 -8.98 -10.79
C HIS A 13 -18.46 -9.85 -9.91
N GLU A 14 -17.94 -10.26 -8.77
CA GLU A 14 -18.69 -10.93 -7.72
C GLU A 14 -18.61 -10.10 -6.45
N ASN A 15 -19.76 -9.72 -5.90
CA ASN A 15 -19.84 -9.05 -4.61
C ASN A 15 -20.37 -10.04 -3.58
N VAL A 16 -19.62 -10.20 -2.49
CA VAL A 16 -19.94 -11.08 -1.38
C VAL A 16 -19.91 -10.25 -0.11
N GLU A 17 -21.00 -10.26 0.66
CA GLU A 17 -21.01 -9.68 2.00
C GLU A 17 -20.65 -10.76 3.01
N LEU A 18 -19.57 -10.53 3.75
CA LEU A 18 -19.07 -11.40 4.80
C LEU A 18 -19.24 -10.70 6.16
N GLU A 19 -19.44 -11.48 7.21
CA GLU A 19 -19.38 -11.00 8.59
C GLU A 19 -18.11 -11.58 9.22
N ASP A 20 -17.25 -10.71 9.75
CA ASP A 20 -16.05 -11.13 10.45
C ASP A 20 -16.41 -11.74 11.82
N ASN A 21 -15.48 -12.48 12.42
CA ASN A 21 -15.64 -13.12 13.73
C ASN A 21 -15.98 -12.12 14.86
N GLU A 22 -15.71 -10.82 14.64
CA GLU A 22 -16.03 -9.72 15.55
C GLU A 22 -17.39 -9.02 15.27
N GLY A 23 -18.15 -9.49 14.27
CA GLY A 23 -19.45 -8.92 13.86
C GLY A 23 -19.36 -7.73 12.89
N HIS A 24 -18.18 -7.46 12.34
CA HIS A 24 -17.99 -6.43 11.31
C HIS A 24 -18.43 -6.93 9.93
N LYS A 25 -19.28 -6.17 9.26
CA LYS A 25 -19.72 -6.49 7.88
C LYS A 25 -18.69 -6.01 6.86
N ILE A 26 -18.08 -6.95 6.16
CA ILE A 26 -17.10 -6.72 5.10
C ILE A 26 -17.80 -6.98 3.75
N SER A 27 -17.88 -5.96 2.90
CA SER A 27 -18.30 -6.15 1.50
C SER A 27 -17.07 -6.43 0.65
N LEU A 28 -16.91 -7.69 0.24
CA LEU A 28 -15.82 -8.18 -0.58
C LEU A 28 -16.23 -8.11 -2.06
N ASN A 29 -15.44 -7.39 -2.86
CA ASN A 29 -15.56 -7.37 -4.32
C ASN A 29 -14.44 -8.21 -4.92
N ILE A 30 -14.80 -9.30 -5.59
CA ILE A 30 -13.88 -10.17 -6.32
C ILE A 30 -14.05 -9.87 -7.81
N ILE A 31 -12.92 -9.61 -8.48
CA ILE A 31 -12.87 -9.35 -9.91
C ILE A 31 -12.08 -10.47 -10.55
N ASP A 32 -12.78 -11.35 -11.26
CA ASP A 32 -12.18 -12.48 -11.96
C ASP A 32 -11.87 -12.11 -13.43
N THR A 33 -10.78 -12.68 -13.94
CA THR A 33 -10.23 -12.43 -15.29
C THR A 33 -10.13 -13.74 -16.08
N PRO A 34 -11.25 -14.42 -16.38
CA PRO A 34 -11.25 -15.65 -17.15
C PRO A 34 -10.65 -15.45 -18.56
N ASN A 35 -9.95 -16.49 -19.03
CA ASN A 35 -9.24 -16.55 -20.32
C ASN A 35 -8.05 -15.57 -20.45
N PHE A 36 -7.48 -15.09 -19.34
CA PHE A 36 -6.24 -14.33 -19.36
C PHE A 36 -5.10 -15.10 -20.06
N ALA A 37 -4.36 -14.40 -20.91
CA ALA A 37 -3.17 -14.89 -21.61
C ALA A 37 -3.36 -16.15 -22.47
N ASN A 38 -4.57 -16.38 -23.00
CA ASN A 38 -4.87 -17.52 -23.88
C ASN A 38 -4.62 -17.22 -25.38
N SER A 39 -4.50 -15.94 -25.73
CA SER A 39 -4.29 -15.47 -27.10
C SER A 39 -2.82 -15.50 -27.50
N ILE A 40 -2.52 -15.58 -28.80
CA ILE A 40 -1.13 -15.50 -29.31
C ILE A 40 -0.52 -14.12 -29.02
N ASN A 41 -1.34 -13.06 -29.13
CA ASN A 41 -0.98 -11.73 -28.69
C ASN A 41 -1.75 -11.39 -27.41
N CYS A 42 -1.01 -11.11 -26.34
CA CYS A 42 -1.58 -10.82 -25.01
C CYS A 42 -1.48 -9.34 -24.63
N ASP A 43 -0.84 -8.50 -25.45
CA ASP A 43 -0.65 -7.07 -25.15
C ASP A 43 -2.01 -6.34 -25.00
N ASP A 44 -3.00 -6.73 -25.79
CA ASP A 44 -4.37 -6.20 -25.70
C ASP A 44 -5.07 -6.62 -24.39
N ASP A 45 -4.83 -7.85 -23.91
CA ASP A 45 -5.39 -8.35 -22.65
C ASP A 45 -4.82 -7.59 -21.45
N PHE A 46 -3.51 -7.31 -21.47
CA PHE A 46 -2.85 -6.50 -20.44
C PHE A 46 -3.43 -5.10 -20.38
N LYS A 47 -3.67 -4.49 -21.55
CA LYS A 47 -4.25 -3.16 -21.64
C LYS A 47 -5.66 -3.11 -21.06
N ILE A 48 -6.51 -4.11 -21.32
CA ILE A 48 -7.88 -4.15 -20.77
C ILE A 48 -7.83 -4.14 -19.23
N ILE A 49 -6.93 -4.91 -18.63
CA ILE A 49 -6.79 -4.95 -17.17
C ILE A 49 -6.27 -3.61 -16.63
N VAL A 50 -5.19 -3.08 -17.20
CA VAL A 50 -4.60 -1.80 -16.77
C VAL A 50 -5.59 -0.64 -16.91
N ASP A 51 -6.29 -0.56 -18.04
CA ASP A 51 -7.32 0.45 -18.29
C ASP A 51 -8.47 0.32 -17.30
N PHE A 52 -8.83 -0.91 -16.91
CA PHE A 52 -9.83 -1.15 -15.87
C PHE A 52 -9.38 -0.64 -14.49
N ILE A 53 -8.15 -0.91 -14.06
CA ILE A 53 -7.62 -0.38 -12.79
C ILE A 53 -7.65 1.16 -12.80
N ARG A 54 -7.17 1.77 -13.88
CA ARG A 54 -7.15 3.22 -14.05
C ARG A 54 -8.55 3.82 -14.04
N HIS A 55 -9.52 3.17 -14.69
CA HIS A 55 -10.90 3.62 -14.70
C HIS A 55 -11.49 3.67 -13.28
N GLN A 56 -11.20 2.70 -12.42
CA GLN A 56 -11.63 2.73 -11.02
C GLN A 56 -11.03 3.92 -10.26
N PHE A 57 -9.76 4.26 -10.51
CA PHE A 57 -9.14 5.45 -9.92
C PHE A 57 -9.75 6.75 -10.47
N ASP A 58 -10.06 6.81 -11.76
CA ASP A 58 -10.69 7.98 -12.38
C ASP A 58 -12.10 8.24 -11.83
N GLU A 59 -12.90 7.20 -11.58
CA GLU A 59 -14.22 7.35 -10.99
C GLU A 59 -14.14 7.95 -9.57
N VAL A 60 -13.18 7.49 -8.77
CA VAL A 60 -12.94 8.01 -7.41
C VAL A 60 -12.44 9.46 -7.48
N LEU A 61 -11.49 9.75 -8.37
CA LEU A 61 -10.95 11.10 -8.55
C LEU A 61 -12.04 12.09 -9.01
N LEU A 62 -12.91 11.65 -9.92
CA LEU A 62 -14.05 12.46 -10.39
C LEU A 62 -15.00 12.77 -9.23
N GLU A 63 -15.29 11.78 -8.37
CA GLU A 63 -16.18 11.98 -7.22
C GLU A 63 -15.53 12.89 -6.16
N GLU A 64 -14.23 12.76 -5.91
CA GLU A 64 -13.50 13.63 -4.99
C GLU A 64 -13.42 15.09 -5.47
N SER A 65 -13.36 15.29 -6.80
CA SER A 65 -13.34 16.59 -7.47
C SER A 65 -14.70 17.31 -7.45
N ARG A 66 -15.81 16.58 -7.24
CA ARG A 66 -17.15 17.19 -7.20
C ARG A 66 -17.32 18.11 -5.99
N VAL A 67 -17.90 19.28 -6.24
CA VAL A 67 -18.22 20.28 -5.18
C VAL A 67 -19.25 19.74 -4.19
N LYS A 68 -20.21 18.93 -4.65
CA LYS A 68 -21.17 18.21 -3.81
C LYS A 68 -20.88 16.72 -3.92
N ARG A 69 -20.12 16.21 -2.96
CA ARG A 69 -19.75 14.80 -2.89
C ARG A 69 -20.94 13.96 -2.44
N ASN A 70 -21.10 12.77 -3.01
CA ASN A 70 -22.08 11.80 -2.56
C ASN A 70 -21.56 11.06 -1.31
N PRO A 71 -22.21 11.19 -0.14
CA PRO A 71 -21.78 10.49 1.07
C PRO A 71 -21.98 8.98 1.02
N ARG A 72 -22.67 8.45 -0.02
CA ARG A 72 -22.89 7.02 -0.26
C ARG A 72 -22.02 6.44 -1.37
N PHE A 73 -20.98 7.15 -1.79
CA PHE A 73 -20.04 6.62 -2.78
C PHE A 73 -19.38 5.35 -2.24
N LYS A 74 -19.40 4.28 -3.04
CA LYS A 74 -18.72 3.04 -2.71
C LYS A 74 -17.32 3.09 -3.33
N ASP A 75 -16.33 2.70 -2.56
CA ASP A 75 -14.96 2.59 -3.07
C ASP A 75 -14.86 1.43 -4.07
N GLY A 76 -14.53 1.75 -5.32
CA GLY A 76 -14.34 0.78 -6.41
C GLY A 76 -12.87 0.41 -6.66
N ARG A 77 -11.95 0.97 -5.87
CA ARG A 77 -10.50 0.77 -6.06
C ARG A 77 -10.10 -0.68 -5.82
N ILE A 78 -9.10 -1.13 -6.57
CA ILE A 78 -8.52 -2.45 -6.40
C ILE A 78 -7.42 -2.35 -5.34
N HIS A 79 -7.65 -2.98 -4.20
CA HIS A 79 -6.70 -2.95 -3.07
C HIS A 79 -5.54 -3.93 -3.25
N VAL A 80 -5.82 -5.10 -3.82
CA VAL A 80 -4.86 -6.21 -3.95
C VAL A 80 -5.10 -6.94 -5.27
N LEU A 81 -4.01 -7.25 -5.96
CA LEU A 81 -3.98 -8.15 -7.11
C LEU A 81 -3.27 -9.43 -6.72
N ILE A 82 -4.00 -10.54 -6.72
CA ILE A 82 -3.43 -11.88 -6.52
C ILE A 82 -3.00 -12.41 -7.88
N TYR A 83 -1.69 -12.55 -8.09
CA TYR A 83 -1.14 -13.02 -9.35
C TYR A 83 -0.82 -14.52 -9.31
N MET A 84 -1.52 -15.31 -10.12
CA MET A 84 -1.35 -16.76 -10.19
C MET A 84 -0.24 -17.15 -11.16
N ILE A 85 0.90 -17.55 -10.61
CA ILE A 85 2.05 -18.07 -11.36
C ILE A 85 1.85 -19.56 -11.60
N ASN A 86 2.19 -20.02 -12.80
CA ASN A 86 2.16 -21.43 -13.15
C ASN A 86 3.33 -22.19 -12.50
N PRO A 87 3.13 -23.41 -12.00
CA PRO A 87 4.18 -24.20 -11.36
C PRO A 87 5.10 -24.85 -12.42
N THR A 88 5.96 -24.07 -13.06
CA THR A 88 6.87 -24.53 -14.14
C THR A 88 8.20 -25.08 -13.60
N GLY A 89 8.62 -24.68 -12.40
CA GLY A 89 9.91 -25.06 -11.81
C GLY A 89 11.13 -24.32 -12.39
N HIS A 90 10.91 -23.32 -13.26
CA HIS A 90 11.96 -22.60 -13.98
C HIS A 90 11.93 -21.08 -13.76
N GLY A 91 11.16 -20.58 -12.79
CA GLY A 91 11.00 -19.14 -12.54
C GLY A 91 9.78 -18.52 -13.22
N LEU A 92 9.84 -17.21 -13.44
CA LEU A 92 8.75 -16.44 -14.06
C LEU A 92 8.77 -16.60 -15.59
N SER A 93 7.59 -16.78 -16.19
CA SER A 93 7.48 -16.81 -17.65
C SER A 93 7.52 -15.39 -18.23
N ASP A 94 7.98 -15.24 -19.48
CA ASP A 94 8.09 -13.92 -20.14
C ASP A 94 6.76 -13.14 -20.18
N ILE A 95 5.63 -13.87 -20.32
CA ILE A 95 4.28 -13.30 -20.26
C ILE A 95 4.00 -12.67 -18.90
N ASP A 96 4.39 -13.36 -17.81
CA ASP A 96 4.18 -12.93 -16.44
C ASP A 96 5.01 -11.69 -16.16
N VAL A 97 6.28 -11.69 -16.58
CA VAL A 97 7.18 -10.55 -16.41
C VAL A 97 6.60 -9.30 -17.09
N LYS A 98 6.16 -9.42 -18.35
CA LYS A 98 5.57 -8.28 -19.08
C LYS A 98 4.33 -7.75 -18.37
N PHE A 99 3.42 -8.62 -17.97
CA PHE A 99 2.19 -8.21 -17.29
C PHE A 99 2.49 -7.53 -15.94
N LEU A 100 3.34 -8.14 -15.13
CA LEU A 100 3.73 -7.61 -13.82
C LEU A 100 4.43 -6.26 -13.94
N GLN A 101 5.26 -6.04 -14.97
CA GLN A 101 5.87 -4.73 -15.24
C GLN A 101 4.83 -3.64 -15.54
N HIS A 102 3.75 -3.97 -16.26
CA HIS A 102 2.69 -3.00 -16.56
C HIS A 102 1.85 -2.63 -15.33
N VAL A 103 1.73 -3.54 -14.37
CA VAL A 103 0.84 -3.42 -13.21
C VAL A 103 1.57 -3.00 -11.93
N ASN A 104 2.90 -3.12 -11.91
CA ASN A 104 3.80 -2.86 -10.79
C ASN A 104 3.44 -1.64 -9.91
N ASN A 105 3.15 -0.49 -10.53
CA ASN A 105 2.92 0.77 -9.82
C ASN A 105 1.43 1.13 -9.66
N LEU A 106 0.52 0.21 -9.99
CA LEU A 106 -0.92 0.48 -10.03
C LEU A 106 -1.71 -0.24 -8.95
N VAL A 107 -1.16 -1.29 -8.33
CA VAL A 107 -1.85 -2.12 -7.34
C VAL A 107 -0.84 -2.90 -6.49
N ASN A 108 -1.22 -3.27 -5.28
CA ASN A 108 -0.45 -4.18 -4.45
C ASN A 108 -0.49 -5.60 -5.05
N ILE A 109 0.67 -6.11 -5.47
CA ILE A 109 0.77 -7.43 -6.10
C ILE A 109 1.15 -8.49 -5.06
N ILE A 110 0.37 -9.56 -4.96
CA ILE A 110 0.71 -10.76 -4.17
C ILE A 110 0.94 -11.92 -5.15
N PRO A 111 2.19 -12.33 -5.38
CA PRO A 111 2.49 -13.48 -6.23
C PRO A 111 2.17 -14.78 -5.49
N ILE A 112 1.43 -15.67 -6.16
CA ILE A 112 1.09 -16.99 -5.64
C ILE A 112 1.43 -18.07 -6.66
N ILE A 113 1.95 -19.20 -6.21
CA ILE A 113 2.17 -20.40 -7.03
C ILE A 113 0.88 -21.18 -7.02
N SER A 114 0.24 -21.27 -8.19
CA SER A 114 -0.97 -22.07 -8.38
C SER A 114 -0.63 -23.56 -8.49
N LYS A 115 -1.58 -24.44 -8.09
CA LYS A 115 -1.45 -25.90 -8.21
C LYS A 115 -0.11 -26.43 -7.68
N ALA A 116 0.24 -26.00 -6.47
CA ALA A 116 1.50 -26.36 -5.82
C ALA A 116 1.67 -27.88 -5.62
N ASP A 117 0.57 -28.66 -5.69
CA ASP A 117 0.55 -30.12 -5.71
C ASP A 117 1.31 -30.73 -6.90
N SER A 118 1.60 -29.94 -7.93
CA SER A 118 2.37 -30.37 -9.11
C SER A 118 3.88 -30.44 -8.88
N LEU A 119 4.40 -29.81 -7.82
CA LEU A 119 5.82 -29.72 -7.51
C LEU A 119 6.17 -30.52 -6.26
N THR A 120 7.35 -31.14 -6.23
CA THR A 120 7.87 -31.71 -4.98
C THR A 120 8.31 -30.60 -4.02
N PRO A 121 8.39 -30.84 -2.70
CA PRO A 121 8.82 -29.81 -1.75
C PRO A 121 10.20 -29.21 -2.04
N LYS A 122 11.10 -30.01 -2.64
CA LYS A 122 12.44 -29.54 -3.05
C LYS A 122 12.37 -28.61 -4.26
N GLU A 123 11.57 -28.99 -5.26
CA GLU A 123 11.35 -28.17 -6.46
C GLU A 123 10.59 -26.89 -6.12
N LEU A 124 9.62 -26.97 -5.20
CA LEU A 124 8.88 -25.82 -4.73
C LEU A 124 9.82 -24.78 -4.10
N LYS A 125 10.74 -25.21 -3.22
CA LYS A 125 11.73 -24.31 -2.61
C LYS A 125 12.61 -23.63 -3.66
N LEU A 126 13.13 -24.42 -4.61
CA LEU A 126 13.95 -23.88 -5.70
C LEU A 126 13.15 -22.90 -6.58
N ASN A 127 11.89 -23.23 -6.89
CA ASN A 127 11.04 -22.37 -7.69
C ASN A 127 10.70 -21.05 -6.97
N LYS A 128 10.49 -21.08 -5.65
CA LYS A 128 10.30 -19.85 -4.84
C LYS A 128 11.54 -18.95 -4.91
N GLU A 129 12.74 -19.51 -4.76
CA GLU A 129 14.01 -18.78 -4.87
C GLU A 129 14.18 -18.15 -6.26
N LEU A 130 13.94 -18.91 -7.33
CA LEU A 130 14.02 -18.40 -8.71
C LEU A 130 13.01 -17.28 -9.00
N ILE A 131 11.75 -17.44 -8.59
CA ILE A 131 10.72 -16.41 -8.77
C ILE A 131 11.11 -15.12 -8.04
N LEU A 132 11.64 -15.21 -6.82
CA LEU A 132 12.09 -14.04 -6.06
C LEU A 132 13.29 -13.36 -6.72
N GLU A 133 14.26 -14.13 -7.23
CA GLU A 133 15.38 -13.57 -8.00
C GLU A 133 14.88 -12.84 -9.26
N ASP A 134 13.96 -13.45 -10.02
CA ASP A 134 13.38 -12.84 -11.22
C ASP A 134 12.61 -11.54 -10.90
N LEU A 135 11.77 -11.53 -9.86
CA LEU A 135 11.04 -10.34 -9.43
C LEU A 135 11.99 -9.18 -9.11
N ASN A 136 13.09 -9.46 -8.40
CA ASN A 136 14.10 -8.47 -8.08
C ASN A 136 14.89 -8.01 -9.32
N ASN A 137 15.26 -8.93 -10.22
CA ASN A 137 16.00 -8.63 -11.45
C ASN A 137 15.21 -7.72 -12.40
N TYR A 138 13.89 -7.93 -12.50
CA TYR A 138 13.00 -7.11 -13.32
C TYR A 138 12.49 -5.83 -12.62
N GLY A 139 12.84 -5.62 -11.35
CA GLY A 139 12.40 -4.46 -10.57
C GLY A 139 10.89 -4.42 -10.34
N ILE A 140 10.27 -5.59 -10.21
CA ILE A 140 8.84 -5.72 -9.91
C ILE A 140 8.67 -5.59 -8.39
N ASN A 141 7.97 -4.55 -7.97
CA ASN A 141 7.56 -4.37 -6.59
C ASN A 141 6.35 -5.27 -6.34
N PHE A 142 6.51 -6.18 -5.41
CA PHE A 142 5.45 -6.99 -4.86
C PHE A 142 5.27 -6.62 -3.39
N TYR A 143 4.10 -6.93 -2.85
CA TYR A 143 3.78 -6.64 -1.48
C TYR A 143 4.71 -7.39 -0.53
N LYS A 144 5.41 -6.66 0.34
CA LYS A 144 6.25 -7.21 1.41
C LYS A 144 5.64 -6.81 2.74
N PHE A 145 5.45 -7.79 3.62
CA PHE A 145 5.03 -7.56 4.99
C PHE A 145 6.16 -6.81 5.72
N ASN A 146 5.91 -5.75 6.49
CA ASN A 146 6.94 -4.92 7.14
C ASN A 146 7.78 -3.97 6.24
N GLU A 147 7.22 -3.33 5.22
CA GLU A 147 7.98 -2.29 4.50
C GLU A 147 8.12 -0.97 5.32
N TYR A 148 7.33 -0.81 6.38
CA TYR A 148 7.30 0.38 7.23
C TYR A 148 8.28 0.28 8.41
N ASP A 149 9.57 0.48 8.13
CA ASP A 149 10.63 0.62 9.13
C ASP A 149 10.43 1.79 10.12
N TYR A 150 9.48 2.69 9.85
CA TYR A 150 9.28 3.92 10.62
C TYR A 150 8.54 3.73 11.96
N GLU A 151 7.96 2.57 12.21
CA GLU A 151 7.16 2.29 13.43
C GLU A 151 7.67 1.08 14.24
N GLN A 152 8.86 0.53 13.93
CA GLN A 152 9.39 -0.63 14.66
C GLN A 152 9.48 -0.40 16.18
N ASP A 153 9.66 0.85 16.64
CA ASP A 153 9.75 1.20 18.05
C ASP A 153 8.41 1.11 18.81
N TYR A 154 7.27 1.01 18.09
CA TYR A 154 5.92 0.97 18.67
C TYR A 154 5.14 -0.32 18.38
N ILE A 155 5.71 -1.25 17.61
CA ILE A 155 5.07 -2.51 17.21
C ILE A 155 5.61 -3.65 18.08
N ASP A 156 4.70 -4.51 18.56
CA ASP A 156 5.07 -5.69 19.36
C ASP A 156 6.03 -6.61 18.59
N GLU A 157 7.06 -7.11 19.28
CA GLU A 157 8.09 -7.98 18.68
C GLU A 157 7.48 -9.25 18.04
N GLU A 158 6.37 -9.75 18.59
CA GLU A 158 5.62 -10.88 18.05
C GLU A 158 5.03 -10.60 16.65
N ILE A 159 4.53 -9.38 16.41
CA ILE A 159 3.98 -8.97 15.11
C ILE A 159 5.09 -8.87 14.08
N ILE A 160 6.25 -8.32 14.48
CA ILE A 160 7.42 -8.21 13.62
C ILE A 160 7.91 -9.60 13.19
N GLU A 161 7.99 -10.54 14.13
CA GLU A 161 8.38 -11.93 13.85
C GLU A 161 7.36 -12.63 12.95
N TYR A 162 6.06 -12.44 13.20
CA TYR A 162 5.00 -12.99 12.35
C TYR A 162 5.08 -12.48 10.91
N ASN A 163 5.28 -11.19 10.72
CA ASN A 163 5.38 -10.60 9.39
C ASN A 163 6.68 -11.02 8.66
N LYS A 164 7.80 -11.21 9.39
CA LYS A 164 9.01 -11.86 8.84
C LYS A 164 8.73 -13.29 8.38
N TYR A 165 7.96 -14.04 9.15
CA TYR A 165 7.50 -15.36 8.77
C TYR A 165 6.65 -15.31 7.49
N LEU A 166 5.68 -14.39 7.38
CA LEU A 166 4.87 -14.21 6.17
C LEU A 166 5.73 -13.87 4.94
N ASN A 167 6.75 -13.02 5.07
CA ASN A 167 7.67 -12.73 3.98
C ASN A 167 8.43 -13.96 3.50
N SER A 168 8.80 -14.87 4.40
CA SER A 168 9.50 -16.11 4.03
C SER A 168 8.61 -17.06 3.23
N LEU A 169 7.29 -16.89 3.28
CA LEU A 169 6.33 -17.71 2.55
C LEU A 169 6.08 -17.21 1.13
N ILE A 170 6.36 -15.93 0.82
CA ILE A 170 6.18 -15.35 -0.51
C ILE A 170 7.19 -15.99 -1.49
N PRO A 171 6.76 -16.41 -2.69
CA PRO A 171 5.37 -16.49 -3.16
C PRO A 171 4.60 -17.65 -2.51
N PHE A 172 3.35 -17.39 -2.07
CA PHE A 172 2.52 -18.39 -1.37
C PHE A 172 2.21 -19.58 -2.28
N ALA A 173 2.35 -20.80 -1.76
CA ALA A 173 2.05 -22.02 -2.50
C ALA A 173 0.63 -22.49 -2.21
N ILE A 174 -0.27 -22.41 -3.19
CA ILE A 174 -1.69 -22.73 -2.99
C ILE A 174 -2.16 -23.94 -3.77
N ILE A 175 -3.10 -24.68 -3.16
CA ILE A 175 -3.80 -25.82 -3.75
C ILE A 175 -5.32 -25.58 -3.69
N GLY A 176 -6.00 -25.72 -4.83
CA GLY A 176 -7.45 -25.52 -4.95
C GLY A 176 -8.26 -26.82 -4.83
N ALA A 177 -9.43 -26.75 -4.19
CA ALA A 177 -10.31 -27.91 -3.98
C ALA A 177 -10.95 -28.39 -5.26
N ASN A 178 -11.18 -29.69 -5.36
CA ASN A 178 -12.01 -30.27 -6.42
C ASN A 178 -13.23 -31.02 -5.88
N GLU A 179 -13.19 -31.48 -4.63
CA GLU A 179 -14.30 -32.18 -3.99
C GLU A 179 -14.57 -31.61 -2.60
N TYR A 180 -15.85 -31.43 -2.29
CA TYR A 180 -16.33 -30.96 -0.99
C TYR A 180 -17.06 -32.14 -0.33
N ARG A 181 -16.65 -32.54 0.86
CA ARG A 181 -17.30 -33.62 1.63
C ARG A 181 -17.67 -33.12 3.02
N SER A 182 -18.86 -33.47 3.49
CA SER A 182 -19.20 -33.26 4.90
C SER A 182 -18.29 -34.10 5.79
N ASN A 183 -17.76 -33.49 6.85
CA ASN A 183 -16.90 -34.19 7.80
C ASN A 183 -17.69 -35.32 8.49
N PRO A 184 -17.26 -36.59 8.43
CA PRO A 184 -17.97 -37.70 9.08
C PRO A 184 -17.96 -37.64 10.62
N ASN A 185 -17.14 -36.76 11.22
CA ASN A 185 -17.01 -36.59 12.67
C ASN A 185 -17.47 -35.20 13.19
N GLY A 186 -17.96 -34.32 12.31
CA GLY A 186 -18.43 -32.97 12.66
C GLY A 186 -19.93 -32.92 12.98
N SER A 187 -20.37 -31.91 13.73
CA SER A 187 -21.80 -31.57 13.85
C SER A 187 -22.34 -31.11 12.48
N GLU A 188 -23.66 -31.18 12.29
CA GLU A 188 -24.37 -30.77 11.05
C GLU A 188 -24.34 -29.24 10.82
N ASP A 189 -23.21 -28.58 11.07
CA ASP A 189 -23.01 -27.16 10.82
C ASP A 189 -22.38 -26.97 9.42
N GLU A 190 -22.83 -25.98 8.66
CA GLU A 190 -22.39 -25.69 7.29
C GLU A 190 -20.88 -25.33 7.20
N ASP A 191 -20.24 -25.05 8.33
CA ASP A 191 -18.83 -24.69 8.44
C ASP A 191 -17.86 -25.89 8.43
N ASP A 192 -18.37 -27.13 8.54
CA ASP A 192 -17.57 -28.38 8.62
C ASP A 192 -17.49 -29.14 7.29
N ILE A 193 -17.45 -28.42 6.16
CA ILE A 193 -17.21 -29.00 4.84
C ILE A 193 -15.71 -29.19 4.64
N LEU A 194 -15.25 -30.43 4.58
CA LEU A 194 -13.88 -30.79 4.20
C LEU A 194 -13.64 -30.45 2.73
N LYS A 195 -12.68 -29.56 2.50
CA LYS A 195 -12.23 -29.15 1.17
C LYS A 195 -11.07 -30.03 0.76
N LEU A 196 -11.33 -30.99 -0.11
CA LEU A 196 -10.36 -31.98 -0.50
C LEU A 196 -9.86 -31.74 -1.92
N ARG A 197 -8.56 -31.95 -2.11
CA ARG A 197 -7.90 -32.11 -3.39
C ARG A 197 -7.66 -33.60 -3.63
N ILE A 198 -8.36 -34.18 -4.60
CA ILE A 198 -8.18 -35.57 -5.03
C ILE A 198 -7.49 -35.60 -6.38
N LEU A 199 -6.26 -36.09 -6.44
CA LEU A 199 -5.50 -36.18 -7.69
C LEU A 199 -5.95 -37.40 -8.52
N ASN A 200 -5.71 -38.61 -8.02
CA ASN A 200 -6.23 -39.86 -8.57
C ASN A 200 -6.74 -40.76 -7.43
N LYS A 201 -7.51 -41.80 -7.78
CA LYS A 201 -8.06 -42.77 -6.82
C LYS A 201 -6.99 -43.49 -5.98
N ASP A 202 -5.76 -43.54 -6.47
CA ASP A 202 -4.63 -44.21 -5.81
C ASP A 202 -3.86 -43.31 -4.83
N PHE A 203 -4.09 -41.99 -4.87
CA PHE A 203 -3.45 -41.03 -3.97
C PHE A 203 -4.38 -40.67 -2.81
N LYS A 204 -3.80 -40.44 -1.63
CA LYS A 204 -4.55 -39.94 -0.48
C LYS A 204 -5.11 -38.56 -0.82
N PRO A 205 -6.40 -38.27 -0.51
CA PRO A 205 -6.93 -36.93 -0.64
C PRO A 205 -6.12 -35.97 0.23
N ILE A 206 -5.76 -34.82 -0.34
CA ILE A 206 -5.06 -33.75 0.35
C ILE A 206 -6.11 -32.81 0.93
N ASP A 207 -6.01 -32.58 2.23
CA ASP A 207 -6.82 -31.57 2.90
C ASP A 207 -6.20 -30.19 2.66
N ILE A 208 -7.02 -29.26 2.19
CA ILE A 208 -6.58 -27.93 1.76
C ILE A 208 -6.43 -27.00 2.95
N ASP A 209 -7.21 -27.22 4.01
CA ASP A 209 -7.17 -26.38 5.20
C ASP A 209 -5.96 -26.73 6.10
N ASN A 210 -5.25 -27.82 5.79
CA ASN A 210 -4.02 -28.20 6.48
C ASN A 210 -2.83 -27.28 6.10
N ALA A 211 -2.42 -26.45 7.05
CA ALA A 211 -1.32 -25.49 6.92
C ALA A 211 0.07 -26.12 6.75
N GLU A 212 0.26 -27.42 7.05
CA GLU A 212 1.55 -28.09 6.82
C GLU A 212 1.83 -28.37 5.34
N ILE A 213 0.76 -28.47 4.53
CA ILE A 213 0.85 -28.84 3.11
C ILE A 213 0.60 -27.64 2.20
N ASN A 214 -0.20 -26.68 2.66
CA ASN A 214 -0.76 -25.62 1.85
C ASN A 214 -0.76 -24.28 2.57
N ASP A 215 -0.34 -23.23 1.90
CA ASP A 215 -0.30 -21.88 2.46
C ASP A 215 -1.68 -21.16 2.36
N PHE A 216 -2.72 -21.82 1.84
CA PHE A 216 -4.04 -21.23 1.62
C PHE A 216 -4.68 -20.64 2.87
N THR A 217 -4.64 -21.35 4.00
CA THR A 217 -5.21 -20.87 5.27
C THR A 217 -4.51 -19.59 5.73
N ILE A 218 -3.20 -19.52 5.55
CA ILE A 218 -2.38 -18.35 5.87
C ILE A 218 -2.75 -17.18 4.95
N LEU A 219 -2.80 -17.41 3.63
CA LEU A 219 -3.18 -16.40 2.65
C LEU A 219 -4.60 -15.85 2.91
N LYS A 220 -5.56 -16.73 3.24
CA LYS A 220 -6.93 -16.34 3.61
C LYS A 220 -6.93 -15.41 4.82
N ASN A 221 -6.18 -15.76 5.87
CA ASN A 221 -6.10 -14.96 7.09
C ASN A 221 -5.44 -13.60 6.83
N VAL A 222 -4.39 -13.56 6.01
CA VAL A 222 -3.74 -12.32 5.59
C VAL A 222 -4.70 -11.39 4.86
N LEU A 223 -5.44 -11.91 3.87
CA LEU A 223 -6.31 -11.11 3.02
C LEU A 223 -7.57 -10.61 3.72
N LEU A 224 -8.16 -11.42 4.60
CA LEU A 224 -9.48 -11.13 5.18
C LEU A 224 -9.44 -10.58 6.59
N VAL A 225 -8.40 -10.90 7.36
CA VAL A 225 -8.35 -10.61 8.80
C VAL A 225 -7.23 -9.64 9.14
N THR A 226 -5.99 -10.03 8.93
CA THR A 226 -4.85 -9.32 9.54
C THR A 226 -4.40 -8.09 8.74
N HIS A 227 -4.29 -8.17 7.41
CA HIS A 227 -3.66 -7.12 6.58
C HIS A 227 -4.66 -6.36 5.70
N LEU A 228 -5.97 -6.61 5.86
CA LEU A 228 -7.01 -6.01 5.02
C LEU A 228 -6.96 -4.47 5.04
N ASN A 229 -6.80 -3.88 6.23
CA ASN A 229 -6.73 -2.43 6.37
C ASN A 229 -5.41 -1.88 5.81
N GLU A 230 -4.30 -2.56 6.03
CA GLU A 230 -2.99 -2.14 5.51
C GLU A 230 -2.99 -2.06 3.97
N PHE A 231 -3.59 -3.05 3.29
CA PHE A 231 -3.74 -2.99 1.83
C PHE A 231 -4.55 -1.78 1.36
N LYS A 232 -5.58 -1.37 2.12
CA LYS A 232 -6.38 -0.19 1.81
C LYS A 232 -5.59 1.09 2.01
N ASP A 233 -4.86 1.17 3.12
CA ASP A 233 -4.07 2.35 3.48
C ASP A 233 -2.94 2.57 2.46
N ILE A 234 -2.19 1.52 2.09
CA ILE A 234 -1.18 1.58 1.03
C ILE A 234 -1.78 2.00 -0.31
N THR A 235 -2.94 1.43 -0.66
CA THR A 235 -3.63 1.78 -1.91
C THR A 235 -4.05 3.24 -1.91
N HIS A 236 -4.51 3.77 -0.77
CA HIS A 236 -4.95 5.15 -0.66
C HIS A 236 -3.77 6.13 -0.64
N ASP A 237 -2.84 5.94 0.27
CA ASP A 237 -1.79 6.92 0.62
C ASP A 237 -0.63 6.91 -0.37
N SER A 238 -0.32 5.76 -0.96
CA SER A 238 0.78 5.63 -1.92
C SER A 238 0.25 5.55 -3.35
N ILE A 239 -0.49 4.50 -3.69
CA ILE A 239 -0.84 4.20 -5.09
C ILE A 239 -1.80 5.25 -5.67
N TYR A 240 -2.90 5.52 -4.97
CA TYR A 240 -3.92 6.45 -5.41
C TYR A 240 -3.43 7.91 -5.34
N GLU A 241 -2.73 8.32 -4.28
CA GLU A 241 -2.17 9.68 -4.22
C GLU A 241 -1.11 9.93 -5.29
N ASN A 242 -0.29 8.93 -5.64
CA ASN A 242 0.63 9.03 -6.77
C ASN A 242 -0.15 9.23 -8.08
N TYR A 243 -1.17 8.41 -8.34
CA TYR A 243 -2.04 8.54 -9.51
C TYR A 243 -2.74 9.91 -9.57
N ARG A 244 -3.29 10.36 -8.45
CA ARG A 244 -3.97 11.64 -8.28
C ARG A 244 -3.02 12.82 -8.54
N THR A 245 -1.79 12.75 -8.01
CA THR A 245 -0.76 13.76 -8.26
C THR A 245 -0.39 13.81 -9.73
N GLU A 246 -0.24 12.66 -10.40
CA GLU A 246 0.03 12.61 -11.83
C GLU A 246 -1.13 13.20 -12.67
N ALA A 247 -2.37 12.85 -12.33
CA ALA A 247 -3.57 13.34 -13.01
C ALA A 247 -3.77 14.87 -12.83
N LEU A 248 -3.58 15.37 -11.61
CA LEU A 248 -3.72 16.80 -11.29
C LEU A 248 -2.54 17.64 -11.78
N SER A 249 -1.34 17.07 -11.87
CA SER A 249 -0.16 17.73 -12.44
C SER A 249 -0.30 18.03 -13.93
N GLY A 250 -1.36 17.55 -14.59
CA GLY A 250 -1.64 17.86 -15.99
C GLY A 250 -0.71 17.14 -16.97
N LYS A 251 -0.03 16.07 -16.51
CA LYS A 251 0.48 15.02 -17.40
C LYS A 251 -0.74 14.25 -17.91
N GLN A 252 -1.48 14.88 -18.82
CA GLN A 252 -2.51 14.22 -19.59
C GLN A 252 -1.84 12.99 -20.20
N PHE A 253 -2.25 11.79 -19.77
CA PHE A 253 -1.80 10.54 -20.38
C PHE A 253 -2.16 10.64 -21.86
N GLN A 254 -1.17 10.98 -22.69
CA GLN A 254 -1.30 10.85 -24.13
C GLN A 254 -1.44 9.36 -24.38
N TYR A 255 -2.67 8.92 -24.60
CA TYR A 255 -2.91 7.75 -25.41
C TYR A 255 -2.08 7.94 -26.67
N VAL A 256 -1.05 7.12 -26.85
CA VAL A 256 -0.43 6.94 -28.16
C VAL A 256 -1.42 6.13 -29.00
N ASN A 257 -2.55 6.76 -29.34
CA ASN A 257 -3.36 6.38 -30.46
C ASN A 257 -2.61 6.91 -31.68
N LYS A 258 -1.81 6.05 -32.29
CA LYS A 258 -1.02 6.40 -33.47
C LYS A 258 -1.84 6.52 -34.74
N ASP A 259 -3.17 6.38 -34.67
CA ASP A 259 -4.06 6.55 -35.80
C ASP A 259 -5.36 7.22 -35.35
N SER A 260 -5.36 8.56 -35.32
CA SER A 260 -6.46 9.41 -35.83
C SER A 260 -6.25 10.88 -35.47
N ALA A 261 -6.26 11.72 -36.51
CA ALA A 261 -6.45 13.17 -36.50
C ALA A 261 -5.37 14.05 -35.85
N LYS A 262 -4.50 14.60 -36.71
CA LYS A 262 -3.90 15.93 -36.52
C LYS A 262 -5.00 16.95 -36.24
N GLN A 263 -5.15 17.39 -35.00
CA GLN A 263 -5.70 18.70 -34.68
C GLN A 263 -4.53 19.59 -34.30
N GLU A 264 -4.33 20.64 -35.09
CA GLU A 264 -3.37 21.70 -34.83
C GLU A 264 -3.72 22.36 -33.49
N ILE A 265 -2.87 22.15 -32.49
CA ILE A 265 -2.89 22.91 -31.26
C ILE A 265 -2.48 24.33 -31.65
N SER A 266 -3.41 25.28 -31.51
CA SER A 266 -3.20 26.68 -31.87
C SER A 266 -2.07 27.27 -31.04
N GLU A 267 -1.17 28.00 -31.70
CA GLU A 267 -0.09 28.80 -31.10
C GLU A 267 -0.63 29.76 -30.01
N SER A 268 -1.92 30.12 -30.08
CA SER A 268 -2.62 30.93 -29.07
C SER A 268 -2.72 30.29 -27.68
N ASP A 269 -2.85 28.97 -27.60
CA ASP A 269 -3.04 28.29 -26.31
C ASP A 269 -1.74 28.18 -25.51
N TYR A 270 -0.59 28.12 -26.21
CA TYR A 270 0.73 28.20 -25.58
C TYR A 270 1.00 29.59 -25.00
N LEU A 271 0.65 30.65 -25.72
CA LEU A 271 0.79 32.05 -25.26
C LEU A 271 -0.07 32.34 -24.02
N MET A 272 -1.33 31.89 -24.03
CA MET A 272 -2.24 32.06 -22.89
C MET A 272 -1.76 31.29 -21.64
N LYS A 273 -1.19 30.09 -21.85
CA LYS A 273 -0.64 29.28 -20.74
C LYS A 273 0.65 29.89 -20.19
N GLU A 274 1.50 30.46 -21.04
CA GLU A 274 2.72 31.14 -20.61
C GLU A 274 2.42 32.44 -19.82
N GLU A 275 1.39 33.19 -20.22
CA GLU A 275 0.93 34.36 -19.46
C GLU A 275 0.35 33.98 -18.09
N GLN A 276 -0.40 32.88 -18.00
CA GLN A 276 -0.92 32.37 -16.73
C GLN A 276 0.22 31.94 -15.78
N ILE A 277 1.23 31.23 -16.29
CA ILE A 277 2.38 30.79 -15.51
C ILE A 277 3.17 31.99 -14.98
N LYS A 278 3.42 33.01 -15.81
CA LYS A 278 4.12 34.24 -15.36
C LYS A 278 3.36 35.01 -14.29
N LEU A 279 2.03 35.09 -14.39
CA LEU A 279 1.20 35.76 -13.39
C LEU A 279 1.22 35.00 -12.05
N GLU A 280 1.27 33.67 -12.11
CA GLU A 280 1.34 32.81 -10.93
C GLU A 280 2.71 32.87 -10.24
N GLU A 281 3.80 32.87 -11.02
CA GLU A 281 5.16 33.11 -10.50
C GLU A 281 5.29 34.47 -9.80
N GLU A 282 4.72 35.53 -10.39
CA GLU A 282 4.77 36.86 -9.77
C GLU A 282 3.95 36.92 -8.45
N ARG A 283 2.83 36.19 -8.39
CA ARG A 283 2.04 36.04 -7.17
C ARG A 283 2.78 35.26 -6.08
N LEU A 284 3.42 34.15 -6.45
CA LEU A 284 4.22 33.32 -5.56
C LEU A 284 5.40 34.12 -5.00
N ARG A 285 6.11 34.88 -5.84
CA ARG A 285 7.22 35.73 -5.41
C ARG A 285 6.79 36.83 -4.43
N LYS A 286 5.65 37.47 -4.67
CA LYS A 286 5.04 38.45 -3.72
C LYS A 286 4.55 37.80 -2.42
N PHE A 287 4.26 36.51 -2.43
CA PHE A 287 3.91 35.76 -1.23
C PHE A 287 5.16 35.41 -0.43
N GLU A 288 6.20 34.90 -1.10
CA GLU A 288 7.50 34.60 -0.49
C GLU A 288 8.14 35.84 0.14
N GLU A 289 8.11 36.99 -0.53
CA GLU A 289 8.62 38.26 0.03
C GLU A 289 7.86 38.68 1.30
N ARG A 290 6.53 38.48 1.33
CA ARG A 290 5.73 38.76 2.53
C ARG A 290 6.06 37.82 3.68
N VAL A 291 6.13 36.51 3.40
CA VAL A 291 6.50 35.51 4.41
C VAL A 291 7.91 35.78 4.94
N HIS A 292 8.85 36.17 4.07
CA HIS A 292 10.21 36.51 4.46
C HIS A 292 10.26 37.77 5.35
N GLN A 293 9.48 38.82 5.01
CA GLN A 293 9.36 40.01 5.85
C GLN A 293 8.72 39.70 7.21
N ASP A 294 7.67 38.88 7.25
CA ASP A 294 7.03 38.47 8.51
C ASP A 294 7.98 37.66 9.38
N LEU A 295 8.82 36.81 8.79
CA LEU A 295 9.81 36.02 9.52
C LEU A 295 10.94 36.92 10.08
N ILE A 296 11.38 37.93 9.31
CA ILE A 296 12.35 38.92 9.78
C ILE A 296 11.75 39.75 10.93
N ASN A 297 10.50 40.20 10.80
CA ASN A 297 9.82 40.98 11.84
C ASN A 297 9.64 40.17 13.12
N LYS A 298 9.17 38.91 13.03
CA LYS A 298 9.09 38.02 14.19
C LYS A 298 10.44 37.77 14.84
N ARG A 299 11.51 37.61 14.05
CA ARG A 299 12.85 37.43 14.58
C ARG A 299 13.34 38.67 15.33
N LYS A 300 13.02 39.86 14.83
CA LYS A 300 13.35 41.12 15.49
C LYS A 300 12.57 41.32 16.79
N GLU A 301 11.27 41.01 16.78
CA GLU A 301 10.41 41.05 17.97
C GLU A 301 10.91 40.08 19.05
N LEU A 302 11.30 38.87 18.68
CA LEU A 302 11.88 37.89 19.61
C LEU A 302 13.21 38.39 20.20
N LEU A 303 14.06 39.02 19.41
CA LEU A 303 15.34 39.58 19.88
C LEU A 303 15.13 40.75 20.85
N GLU A 304 14.14 41.60 20.60
CA GLU A 304 13.77 42.70 21.50
C GLU A 304 13.25 42.13 22.83
N ARG A 305 12.36 41.13 22.79
CA ARG A 305 11.91 40.44 24.01
C ARG A 305 13.04 39.75 24.76
N GLU A 306 13.98 39.12 24.07
CA GLU A 306 15.14 38.47 24.72
C GLU A 306 16.01 39.50 25.45
N ASN A 307 16.23 40.67 24.84
CA ASN A 307 16.97 41.76 25.48
C ASN A 307 16.22 42.34 26.68
N GLU A 308 14.90 42.53 26.59
CA GLU A 308 14.07 42.97 27.72
C GLU A 308 14.13 41.96 28.87
N LEU A 309 13.98 40.66 28.57
CA LEU A 309 14.10 39.60 29.57
C LEU A 309 15.47 39.58 30.22
N LYS A 310 16.54 39.80 29.45
CA LYS A 310 17.91 39.86 29.96
C LYS A 310 18.16 41.09 30.84
N GLU A 311 17.55 42.23 30.53
CA GLU A 311 17.60 43.41 31.40
C GLU A 311 16.82 43.19 32.70
N ILE A 312 15.65 42.56 32.62
CA ILE A 312 14.83 42.18 33.78
C ILE A 312 15.58 41.19 34.66
N GLU A 313 16.19 40.16 34.07
CA GLU A 313 17.02 39.17 34.78
C GLU A 313 18.21 39.86 35.48
N LYS A 314 18.92 40.75 34.79
CA LYS A 314 20.04 41.49 35.38
C LYS A 314 19.60 42.40 36.54
N ARG A 315 18.41 42.99 36.45
CA ARG A 315 17.83 43.82 37.53
C ARG A 315 17.42 42.98 38.73
N LEU A 316 16.82 41.80 38.50
CA LEU A 316 16.44 40.85 39.55
C LEU A 316 17.67 40.27 40.27
N LEU A 317 18.73 39.92 39.52
CA LEU A 317 20.00 39.50 40.09
C LEU A 317 20.66 40.60 40.95
N ALA A 318 20.56 41.87 40.55
CA ALA A 318 21.06 42.99 41.34
C ALA A 318 20.26 43.22 42.64
N GLU A 319 18.98 42.81 42.67
CA GLU A 319 18.13 42.81 43.86
C GLU A 319 18.18 41.48 44.64
N GLY A 320 19.04 40.54 44.23
CA GLY A 320 19.25 39.25 44.90
C GLY A 320 18.10 38.25 44.73
N LEU A 321 17.39 38.28 43.60
CA LEU A 321 16.25 37.43 43.28
C LEU A 321 16.52 36.61 41.99
N LYS A 322 16.07 35.35 41.92
CA LYS A 322 16.11 34.47 40.75
C LYS A 322 14.73 33.86 40.47
N PHE A 323 14.51 33.36 39.25
CA PHE A 323 13.30 32.60 38.89
C PHE A 323 13.49 31.11 39.17
N ASP A 324 12.49 30.46 39.76
CA ASP A 324 12.40 28.99 39.84
C ASP A 324 11.81 28.39 38.55
N GLU A 325 11.90 27.06 38.37
CA GLU A 325 11.43 26.31 37.17
C GLU A 325 9.93 26.52 36.85
N ASN A 326 9.16 27.05 37.80
CA ASN A 326 7.73 27.37 37.65
C ASN A 326 7.44 28.85 37.31
N GLY A 327 8.47 29.70 37.17
CA GLY A 327 8.35 31.10 36.76
C GLY A 327 8.11 32.13 37.89
N ASP A 328 8.20 31.71 39.15
CA ASP A 328 8.04 32.59 40.32
C ASP A 328 9.38 33.19 40.80
N VAL A 329 9.35 34.40 41.36
CA VAL A 329 10.55 35.14 41.80
C VAL A 329 10.92 34.79 43.26
N VAL A 330 12.11 34.22 43.48
CA VAL A 330 12.61 33.74 44.80
C VAL A 330 13.92 34.44 45.17
N LYS A 331 14.16 34.72 46.46
CA LYS A 331 15.40 35.37 46.93
C LYS A 331 16.58 34.39 46.96
N VAL A 332 17.73 34.83 46.48
CA VAL A 332 19.01 34.12 46.59
C VAL A 332 19.46 34.19 48.04
N HIS A 333 19.35 33.07 48.77
CA HIS A 333 20.00 32.92 50.07
C HIS A 333 21.49 32.62 49.85
N GLU A 334 22.37 33.47 50.41
CA GLU A 334 23.79 33.19 50.58
C GLU A 334 23.96 32.08 51.62
N GLU A 335 24.21 30.85 51.19
CA GLU A 335 24.84 29.84 52.05
C GLU A 335 26.36 29.88 51.83
N GLU A 336 27.05 30.67 52.66
CA GLU A 336 28.47 30.47 52.94
C GLU A 336 28.64 29.96 54.38
N SER A 337 29.05 28.69 54.46
CA SER A 337 30.03 28.13 55.40
C SER A 337 29.93 28.52 56.89
N SER A 338 29.40 27.58 57.69
CA SER A 338 29.83 27.40 59.09
C SER A 338 30.24 25.94 59.36
N GLU A 339 31.56 25.77 59.51
CA GLU A 339 32.24 24.88 60.45
C GLU A 339 32.06 23.35 60.30
N ASN A 340 32.93 22.79 59.45
CA ASN A 340 33.63 21.54 59.78
C ASN A 340 34.71 21.82 60.85
N GLU A 341 34.87 20.88 61.80
CA GLU A 341 35.76 20.84 63.00
C GLU A 341 34.99 21.18 64.31
N VAL A 342 34.79 20.32 65.31
CA VAL A 342 35.74 19.45 66.05
C VAL A 342 35.03 18.30 66.81
N LYS A 343 35.57 17.08 66.64
CA LYS A 343 35.65 15.86 67.50
C LYS A 343 34.63 15.58 68.62
N VAL A 344 34.19 14.32 68.69
CA VAL A 344 34.32 13.51 69.93
C VAL A 344 34.80 12.09 69.58
N ILE A 345 35.67 11.61 70.46
CA ILE A 345 36.45 10.36 70.53
C ILE A 345 35.57 9.11 70.54
#